data_AF-A0A954P2T0-F1
#
_entry.id   AF-A0A954P2T0-F1
#
_cell.length_a   1.000
_cell.length_b   1.000
_cell.length_c   1.000
_cell.angle_alpha   90.00
_cell.angle_beta   90.00
_cell.angle_gamma   90.00
#
_symmetry.space_group_name_H-M   'P 1'
#
loop_
_entity.id
_entity.type
_entity.pdbx_description
1 polymer ?
#
loop_
_entity_poly.entity_id
_entity_poly.type
_entity_poly.pdbx_seq_one_letter_code
_entity_poly.pdbx_strand_id
1 'polypeptide(L)'
;MRHIVLAAALLAVYTAAPSTAHALLIDSFDSSQGGSLTASPPVSASSTLDDVTVIGGERDLFFLKSSGASPRPFSAESNFFAAGTFGVQRQSGVTGRALLQYDGEDNTAPSSYPGVTGSSPFVSASDRLDPRFGLNPTGLGGLDFTEGGVHDTFSVDVLSAAGTNILRFTVFTSALLASYLDVVVPNGTMGSVFLQYDDFVVASHLGATGAADFSNVGALTVGFTGTADADIEINLLETAVFVPEPTSLTMLGFGAVALAGYRTRRRRKLAGPAGPGPQG
;
A
#
# COMPACT_ATOMS: atom_id res chain seq x y z
N MET A 1 16.48 -34.03 63.31
CA MET A 1 15.82 -32.78 62.86
C MET A 1 16.25 -32.51 61.42
N ARG A 2 15.36 -32.68 60.44
CA ARG A 2 15.62 -32.42 59.02
C ARG A 2 14.71 -31.26 58.60
N HIS A 3 15.30 -30.11 58.30
CA HIS A 3 14.58 -28.96 57.76
C HIS A 3 14.44 -29.14 56.25
N ILE A 4 13.21 -29.38 55.80
CA ILE A 4 12.81 -29.30 54.39
C ILE A 4 12.51 -27.83 54.11
N VAL A 5 13.34 -27.18 53.31
CA VAL A 5 13.09 -25.82 52.83
C VAL A 5 12.41 -25.93 51.47
N LEU A 6 11.10 -25.65 51.44
CA LEU A 6 10.32 -25.49 50.21
C LEU A 6 10.61 -24.09 49.64
N ALA A 7 11.30 -24.00 48.50
CA ALA A 7 11.40 -22.77 47.74
C ALA A 7 10.23 -22.70 46.75
N ALA A 8 9.24 -21.85 47.06
CA ALA A 8 8.16 -21.53 46.14
C ALA A 8 8.66 -20.47 45.14
N ALA A 9 8.96 -20.90 43.91
CA ALA A 9 9.20 -19.99 42.80
C ALA A 9 7.84 -19.42 42.34
N LEU A 10 7.54 -18.19 42.76
CA LEU A 10 6.38 -17.44 42.31
C LEU A 10 6.66 -16.97 40.87
N LEU A 11 6.21 -17.73 39.87
CA LEU A 11 6.27 -17.31 38.47
C LEU A 11 5.17 -16.26 38.24
N ALA A 12 5.51 -14.99 38.39
CA ALA A 12 4.64 -13.89 37.99
C ALA A 12 4.58 -13.86 36.46
N VAL A 13 3.53 -14.44 35.89
CA VAL A 13 3.19 -14.24 34.47
C VAL A 13 2.65 -12.82 34.36
N TYR A 14 3.54 -11.87 34.04
CA TYR A 14 3.13 -10.53 33.61
C TYR A 14 2.46 -10.68 32.24
N THR A 15 1.13 -10.71 32.22
CA THR A 15 0.37 -10.47 31.00
C THR A 15 0.44 -8.97 30.71
N ALA A 16 1.46 -8.54 29.96
CA ALA A 16 1.42 -7.21 29.37
C ALA A 16 0.13 -7.14 28.53
N ALA A 17 -0.76 -6.23 28.87
CA ALA A 17 -1.92 -5.96 28.03
C ALA A 17 -1.37 -5.53 26.66
N PRO A 18 -1.82 -6.13 25.54
CA PRO A 18 -1.39 -5.67 24.24
C PRO A 18 -1.82 -4.20 24.11
N SER A 19 -0.86 -3.30 23.93
CA SER A 19 -1.17 -1.96 23.46
C SER A 19 -1.76 -2.12 22.07
N THR A 20 -3.02 -1.72 21.90
CA THR A 20 -3.61 -1.56 20.57
C THR A 20 -2.97 -0.31 19.97
N ALA A 21 -1.90 -0.50 19.21
CA ALA A 21 -1.39 0.55 18.36
C ALA A 21 -2.49 0.95 17.38
N HIS A 22 -2.68 2.25 17.23
CA HIS A 22 -3.70 2.80 16.35
C HIS A 22 -3.03 3.06 15.02
N ALA A 23 -3.61 2.57 13.91
CA ALA A 23 -3.10 2.88 12.58
C ALA A 23 -2.82 4.40 12.43
N LEU A 24 -1.61 4.74 11.98
CA LEU A 24 -1.28 6.09 11.58
C LEU A 24 -1.95 6.35 10.23
N LEU A 25 -2.99 7.18 10.27
CA LEU A 25 -3.65 7.70 9.08
C LEU A 25 -2.66 8.54 8.28
N ILE A 26 -2.42 8.16 7.03
CA ILE A 26 -1.61 8.94 6.10
C ILE A 26 -2.51 9.91 5.35
N ASP A 27 -3.65 9.42 4.86
CA ASP A 27 -4.60 10.22 4.10
C ASP A 27 -6.00 9.59 4.10
N SER A 28 -7.02 10.40 4.41
CA SER A 28 -8.41 9.96 4.30
C SER A 28 -9.05 10.25 2.94
N PHE A 29 -8.51 11.18 2.15
CA PHE A 29 -9.10 11.69 0.90
C PHE A 29 -10.51 12.30 1.03
N ASP A 30 -10.88 12.81 2.21
CA ASP A 30 -12.17 13.48 2.41
C ASP A 30 -12.24 14.85 1.71
N SER A 31 -11.10 15.52 1.58
CA SER A 31 -10.95 16.78 0.86
C SER A 31 -10.79 16.59 -0.65
N SER A 32 -11.41 17.49 -1.42
CA SER A 32 -11.34 17.49 -2.88
C SER A 32 -10.07 18.18 -3.39
N GLN A 33 -9.32 17.47 -4.22
CA GLN A 33 -8.15 17.97 -4.95
C GLN A 33 -8.05 17.16 -6.24
N GLY A 34 -7.78 17.81 -7.38
CA GLY A 34 -7.66 17.06 -8.62
C GLY A 34 -7.82 17.88 -9.88
N GLY A 35 -7.83 17.17 -11.01
CA GLY A 35 -8.28 17.71 -12.29
C GLY A 35 -8.21 16.72 -13.44
N SER A 36 -8.50 17.21 -14.64
CA SER A 36 -8.59 16.42 -15.86
C SER A 36 -7.80 17.06 -17.01
N LEU A 37 -7.00 16.24 -17.71
CA LEU A 37 -6.15 16.65 -18.83
C LEU A 37 -6.75 16.16 -20.16
N THR A 38 -7.35 17.08 -20.92
CA THR A 38 -7.97 16.79 -22.23
C THR A 38 -7.09 17.20 -23.43
N ALA A 39 -6.10 18.08 -23.21
CA ALA A 39 -5.17 18.54 -24.23
C ALA A 39 -4.34 17.40 -24.87
N SER A 40 -3.74 17.71 -26.02
CA SER A 40 -2.81 16.79 -26.69
C SER A 40 -1.57 16.56 -25.82
N PRO A 41 -1.18 15.30 -25.58
CA PRO A 41 -0.01 14.97 -24.79
C PRO A 41 1.30 15.37 -25.50
N PRO A 42 2.40 15.56 -24.75
CA PRO A 42 2.47 15.47 -23.31
C PRO A 42 1.91 16.72 -22.62
N VAL A 43 1.07 16.53 -21.61
CA VAL A 43 0.51 17.62 -20.78
C VAL A 43 0.42 17.14 -19.34
N SER A 44 0.71 18.03 -18.39
CA SER A 44 0.64 17.76 -16.95
C SER A 44 -0.10 18.86 -16.22
N ALA A 45 -0.54 18.55 -15.01
CA ALA A 45 -1.02 19.50 -14.02
C ALA A 45 -0.50 19.10 -12.64
N SER A 46 -0.48 20.06 -11.73
CA SER A 46 -0.12 19.86 -10.33
C SER A 46 -0.92 20.80 -9.44
N SER A 47 -1.06 20.43 -8.17
CA SER A 47 -1.77 21.19 -7.15
C SER A 47 -1.29 20.76 -5.76
N THR A 48 -1.33 21.68 -4.79
CA THR A 48 -1.18 21.36 -3.37
C THR A 48 -2.53 21.48 -2.66
N LEU A 49 -2.64 20.96 -1.44
CA LEU A 49 -3.83 21.05 -0.62
C LEU A 49 -3.46 20.90 0.85
N ASP A 50 -3.64 21.97 1.63
CA ASP A 50 -3.55 21.94 3.09
C ASP A 50 -4.76 21.20 3.69
N ASP A 51 -4.50 20.15 4.47
CA ASP A 51 -5.53 19.37 5.16
C ASP A 51 -4.98 18.69 6.42
N VAL A 52 -5.68 18.88 7.55
CA VAL A 52 -5.34 18.28 8.84
C VAL A 52 -5.51 16.76 8.89
N THR A 53 -6.23 16.18 7.94
CA THR A 53 -6.41 14.72 7.78
C THR A 53 -5.31 14.08 6.92
N VAL A 54 -4.42 14.90 6.36
CA VAL A 54 -3.26 14.47 5.59
C VAL A 54 -2.01 14.52 6.46
N ILE A 55 -1.20 13.46 6.40
CA ILE A 55 0.06 13.41 7.13
C ILE A 55 1.01 14.51 6.67
N GLY A 56 1.63 15.20 7.62
CA GLY A 56 2.48 16.35 7.32
C GLY A 56 1.71 17.65 7.01
N GLY A 57 0.38 17.61 6.96
CA GLY A 57 -0.48 18.79 6.81
C GLY A 57 -0.81 19.19 5.37
N GLU A 58 -0.15 18.61 4.37
CA GLU A 58 -0.36 18.95 2.95
C GLU A 58 -0.31 17.71 2.06
N ARG A 59 -1.22 17.65 1.08
CA ARG A 59 -1.19 16.68 -0.03
C ARG A 59 -0.75 17.37 -1.31
N ASP A 60 0.32 16.86 -1.88
CA ASP A 60 0.76 17.25 -3.21
C ASP A 60 0.27 16.26 -4.25
N LEU A 61 -0.30 16.80 -5.33
CA LEU A 61 -0.77 16.02 -6.46
C LEU A 61 -0.09 16.50 -7.74
N PHE A 62 0.51 15.57 -8.46
CA PHE A 62 0.98 15.76 -9.83
C PHE A 62 0.41 14.68 -10.74
N PHE A 63 0.04 15.03 -11.96
CA PHE A 63 -0.40 14.03 -12.94
C PHE A 63 -0.06 14.45 -14.37
N LEU A 64 0.32 13.47 -15.18
CA LEU A 64 0.82 13.62 -16.54
C LEU A 64 0.05 12.70 -17.48
N LYS A 65 -0.55 13.27 -18.51
CA LYS A 65 -1.02 12.54 -19.70
C LYS A 65 0.13 12.41 -20.68
N SER A 66 0.64 11.19 -20.87
CA SER A 66 1.81 10.91 -21.71
C SER A 66 1.46 10.52 -23.14
N SER A 67 0.28 9.93 -23.37
CA SER A 67 -0.21 9.59 -24.72
C SER A 67 -1.75 9.60 -24.78
N GLY A 68 -2.30 9.41 -25.98
CA GLY A 68 -3.74 9.38 -26.25
C GLY A 68 -4.25 10.63 -26.97
N ALA A 69 -5.14 10.43 -27.95
CA ALA A 69 -5.68 11.51 -28.77
C ALA A 69 -6.51 12.51 -27.94
N SER A 70 -6.44 13.80 -28.29
CA SER A 70 -7.43 14.77 -27.83
C SER A 70 -8.81 14.43 -28.43
N PRO A 71 -9.93 14.54 -27.68
CA PRO A 71 -10.07 15.13 -26.35
C PRO A 71 -10.10 14.09 -25.20
N ARG A 72 -9.53 12.89 -25.38
CA ARG A 72 -9.64 11.82 -24.37
C ARG A 72 -8.97 12.25 -23.05
N PRO A 73 -9.70 12.36 -21.92
CA PRO A 73 -9.18 12.82 -20.65
C PRO A 73 -8.27 11.78 -19.97
N PHE A 74 -7.37 12.31 -19.16
CA PHE A 74 -6.70 11.64 -18.06
C PHE A 74 -6.96 12.44 -16.78
N SER A 75 -7.54 11.85 -15.75
CA SER A 75 -7.84 12.53 -14.48
C SER A 75 -7.21 11.82 -13.28
N ALA A 76 -6.90 12.62 -12.27
CA ALA A 76 -6.46 12.18 -10.96
C ALA A 76 -7.12 13.10 -9.92
N GLU A 77 -7.99 12.55 -9.08
CA GLU A 77 -8.88 13.35 -8.24
C GLU A 77 -9.17 12.63 -6.91
N SER A 78 -9.07 13.34 -5.80
CA SER A 78 -9.61 12.94 -4.51
C SER A 78 -11.06 13.40 -4.36
N ASN A 79 -11.84 12.64 -3.59
CA ASN A 79 -13.27 12.81 -3.43
C ASN A 79 -14.01 12.86 -4.79
N PHE A 80 -13.60 11.99 -5.73
CA PHE A 80 -14.11 12.00 -7.10
C PHE A 80 -15.50 11.38 -7.22
N PHE A 81 -15.64 10.15 -6.71
CA PHE A 81 -16.90 9.39 -6.74
C PHE A 81 -17.66 9.45 -5.43
N ALA A 82 -16.92 9.46 -4.32
CA ALA A 82 -17.43 9.56 -2.97
C ALA A 82 -16.38 10.21 -2.06
N ALA A 83 -16.84 10.76 -0.93
CA ALA A 83 -15.95 11.22 0.12
C ALA A 83 -15.04 10.08 0.58
N GLY A 84 -13.76 10.40 0.77
CA GLY A 84 -12.76 9.45 1.19
C GLY A 84 -12.22 8.56 0.08
N THR A 85 -12.18 9.03 -1.17
CA THR A 85 -11.64 8.22 -2.29
C THR A 85 -10.61 9.00 -3.07
N PHE A 86 -9.60 8.31 -3.61
CA PHE A 86 -8.71 8.84 -4.64
C PHE A 86 -8.79 7.97 -5.88
N GLY A 87 -9.08 8.61 -7.02
CA GLY A 87 -9.27 7.95 -8.30
C GLY A 87 -8.26 8.43 -9.34
N VAL A 88 -7.75 7.49 -10.13
CA VAL A 88 -7.00 7.78 -11.37
C VAL A 88 -7.74 7.13 -12.53
N GLN A 89 -8.08 7.93 -13.54
CA GLN A 89 -8.86 7.49 -14.69
C GLN A 89 -8.20 7.80 -16.02
N ARG A 90 -8.26 6.84 -16.93
CA ARG A 90 -7.70 6.86 -18.28
C ARG A 90 -8.80 6.42 -19.24
N GLN A 91 -9.21 7.31 -20.15
CA GLN A 91 -10.03 6.87 -21.27
C GLN A 91 -9.28 5.92 -22.20
N SER A 92 -10.03 5.23 -23.07
CA SER A 92 -9.42 4.25 -23.96
C SER A 92 -8.31 4.85 -24.83
N GLY A 93 -7.18 4.16 -24.99
CA GLY A 93 -5.97 4.61 -25.68
C GLY A 93 -5.21 5.75 -24.99
N VAL A 94 -5.53 6.09 -23.73
CA VAL A 94 -4.80 7.11 -22.95
C VAL A 94 -3.84 6.43 -21.99
N THR A 95 -2.59 6.89 -21.97
CA THR A 95 -1.63 6.53 -20.92
C THR A 95 -1.24 7.77 -20.14
N GLY A 96 -0.97 7.59 -18.86
CA GLY A 96 -0.61 8.66 -17.97
C GLY A 96 -0.26 8.13 -16.59
N ARG A 97 0.13 9.05 -15.72
CA ARG A 97 0.55 8.74 -14.36
C ARG A 97 0.12 9.84 -13.40
N ALA A 98 -0.19 9.46 -12.17
CA ALA A 98 -0.41 10.37 -11.07
C ALA A 98 0.62 10.10 -9.97
N LEU A 99 0.92 11.10 -9.16
CA LEU A 99 1.81 11.05 -8.02
C LEU A 99 1.15 11.81 -6.88
N LEU A 100 0.96 11.13 -5.77
CA LEU A 100 0.70 11.75 -4.47
C LEU A 100 2.03 11.89 -3.73
N GLN A 101 2.23 13.02 -3.10
CA GLN A 101 3.41 13.31 -2.29
C GLN A 101 2.98 13.87 -0.93
N TYR A 102 3.66 13.38 0.10
CA TYR A 102 3.48 13.71 1.51
C TYR A 102 4.84 13.98 2.12
N ASP A 103 5.23 15.25 2.13
CA ASP A 103 6.59 15.66 2.48
C ASP A 103 6.60 16.92 3.35
N GLY A 104 5.47 17.20 4.00
CA GLY A 104 5.27 18.33 4.91
C GLY A 104 4.67 19.55 4.21
N GLU A 105 4.09 20.46 4.99
CA GLU A 105 3.49 21.70 4.49
C GLU A 105 4.58 22.65 3.94
N ASP A 106 4.67 22.74 2.61
CA ASP A 106 5.64 23.59 1.92
C ASP A 106 5.06 24.35 0.72
N ASN A 107 3.77 24.14 0.39
CA ASN A 107 3.05 24.76 -0.70
C ASN A 107 3.73 24.56 -2.07
N THR A 108 4.44 23.44 -2.25
CA THR A 108 5.25 23.14 -3.44
C THR A 108 4.93 21.79 -4.05
N ALA A 109 3.87 21.74 -4.86
CA ALA A 109 3.60 20.56 -5.67
C ALA A 109 4.72 20.28 -6.68
N PRO A 110 4.92 19.01 -7.08
CA PRO A 110 5.80 18.66 -8.19
C PRO A 110 5.40 19.38 -9.47
N SER A 111 6.20 20.36 -9.90
CA SER A 111 5.73 21.40 -10.85
C SER A 111 6.06 21.13 -12.32
N SER A 112 6.93 20.19 -12.65
CA SER A 112 7.17 19.75 -14.03
C SER A 112 8.19 18.63 -14.12
N TYR A 113 8.13 17.86 -15.20
CA TYR A 113 9.21 16.97 -15.62
C TYR A 113 10.23 17.80 -16.43
N PRO A 114 11.42 18.13 -15.88
CA PRO A 114 12.43 18.84 -16.64
C PRO A 114 13.02 17.89 -17.68
N GLY A 115 12.60 18.05 -18.93
CA GLY A 115 13.09 17.22 -20.03
C GLY A 115 12.15 17.11 -21.22
N VAL A 116 10.87 17.45 -21.07
CA VAL A 116 9.88 17.38 -22.17
C VAL A 116 9.64 18.77 -22.77
N THR A 117 10.71 19.48 -23.12
CA THR A 117 10.65 20.63 -24.05
C THR A 117 11.27 20.29 -25.41
N GLY A 118 11.63 19.04 -25.64
CA GLY A 118 12.15 18.54 -26.91
C GLY A 118 11.41 17.29 -27.36
N SER A 119 11.05 17.24 -28.64
CA SER A 119 10.38 16.15 -29.34
C SER A 119 11.22 14.86 -29.49
N SER A 120 12.05 14.51 -28.51
CA SER A 120 12.77 13.24 -28.50
C SER A 120 11.81 12.12 -28.05
N PRO A 121 11.41 11.19 -28.95
CA PRO A 121 10.44 10.13 -28.64
C PRO A 121 11.05 8.98 -27.82
N PHE A 122 12.29 9.10 -27.34
CA PHE A 122 12.96 8.03 -26.63
C PHE A 122 13.74 8.55 -25.42
N VAL A 123 12.97 9.04 -24.46
CA VAL A 123 13.35 8.98 -23.07
C VAL A 123 12.93 7.58 -22.61
N SER A 124 13.92 6.70 -22.41
CA SER A 124 13.74 5.30 -22.00
C SER A 124 12.66 5.17 -20.91
N ALA A 125 11.85 4.12 -20.93
CA ALA A 125 10.90 3.82 -19.84
C ALA A 125 11.58 3.68 -18.45
N SER A 126 12.92 3.62 -18.40
CA SER A 126 13.74 3.70 -17.19
C SER A 126 14.11 5.13 -16.74
N ASP A 127 13.79 6.16 -17.52
CA ASP A 127 14.04 7.57 -17.18
C ASP A 127 12.89 8.10 -16.33
N ARG A 128 12.86 7.48 -15.15
CA ARG A 128 12.49 7.99 -13.84
C ARG A 128 11.89 9.39 -13.88
N LEU A 129 10.61 9.46 -13.56
CA LEU A 129 10.17 10.50 -12.63
C LEU A 129 11.19 10.47 -11.49
N ASP A 130 12.03 11.48 -11.44
CA ASP A 130 12.69 11.77 -10.20
C ASP A 130 11.60 12.42 -9.33
N PRO A 131 11.01 11.70 -8.34
CA PRO A 131 10.01 12.30 -7.47
C PRO A 131 10.61 13.46 -6.68
N ARG A 132 11.92 13.72 -6.75
CA ARG A 132 12.59 14.81 -6.03
C ARG A 132 12.23 16.22 -6.50
N PHE A 133 11.55 16.41 -7.63
CA PHE A 133 11.16 17.76 -8.06
C PHE A 133 10.03 18.31 -7.20
N GLY A 134 10.36 19.25 -6.32
CA GLY A 134 9.42 19.75 -5.32
C GLY A 134 9.30 18.85 -4.09
N LEU A 135 10.17 17.84 -3.92
CA LEU A 135 10.17 17.00 -2.74
C LEU A 135 11.07 17.59 -1.65
N ASN A 136 10.53 17.69 -0.45
CA ASN A 136 11.23 17.90 0.81
C ASN A 136 11.41 16.56 1.53
N PRO A 137 12.50 15.79 1.28
CA PRO A 137 12.66 14.43 1.82
C PRO A 137 12.85 14.36 3.34
N THR A 138 12.72 15.48 4.04
CA THR A 138 12.81 15.63 5.49
C THR A 138 11.60 16.37 6.10
N GLY A 139 10.62 16.78 5.31
CA GLY A 139 9.59 17.70 5.80
C GLY A 139 8.51 17.08 6.67
N LEU A 140 8.39 15.74 6.71
CA LEU A 140 7.64 15.05 7.78
C LEU A 140 8.35 15.05 9.14
N GLY A 141 9.59 15.56 9.22
CA GLY A 141 10.30 15.76 10.48
C GLY A 141 10.76 14.47 11.17
N GLY A 142 10.85 13.35 10.45
CA GLY A 142 11.30 12.07 10.99
C GLY A 142 10.22 11.31 11.72
N LEU A 143 9.02 11.25 11.15
CA LEU A 143 7.87 10.57 11.74
C LEU A 143 8.09 9.06 11.78
N ASP A 144 7.73 8.43 12.89
CA ASP A 144 7.86 6.98 13.08
C ASP A 144 6.62 6.24 12.55
N PHE A 145 6.75 5.63 11.36
CA PHE A 145 5.68 4.83 10.74
C PHE A 145 5.61 3.41 11.31
N THR A 146 6.54 3.03 12.18
CA THR A 146 6.52 1.75 12.88
C THR A 146 5.80 1.84 14.22
N GLU A 147 5.53 3.05 14.72
CA GLU A 147 5.00 3.29 16.08
C GLU A 147 5.78 2.51 17.16
N GLY A 148 7.12 2.61 17.14
CA GLY A 148 8.00 1.86 18.03
C GLY A 148 8.11 0.37 17.70
N GLY A 149 7.96 0.01 16.41
CA GLY A 149 8.08 -1.37 15.91
C GLY A 149 6.79 -2.20 15.98
N VAL A 150 5.64 -1.58 16.21
CA VAL A 150 4.34 -2.25 16.18
C VAL A 150 3.82 -2.41 14.75
N HIS A 151 3.91 -1.36 13.94
CA HIS A 151 3.50 -1.38 12.54
C HIS A 151 4.66 -1.81 11.62
N ASP A 152 4.34 -2.65 10.65
CA ASP A 152 5.29 -3.27 9.73
C ASP A 152 4.79 -3.27 8.27
N THR A 153 3.67 -2.61 7.99
CA THR A 153 3.08 -2.56 6.66
C THR A 153 2.35 -1.25 6.40
N PHE A 154 2.27 -0.86 5.13
CA PHE A 154 1.19 0.02 4.67
C PHE A 154 -0.05 -0.80 4.33
N SER A 155 -1.22 -0.19 4.44
CA SER A 155 -2.50 -0.72 3.95
C SER A 155 -3.11 0.26 2.96
N VAL A 156 -3.59 -0.26 1.84
CA VAL A 156 -4.32 0.50 0.82
C VAL A 156 -5.61 -0.23 0.49
N ASP A 157 -6.75 0.41 0.70
CA ASP A 157 -8.03 -0.16 0.31
C ASP A 157 -8.33 0.14 -1.16
N VAL A 158 -8.26 -0.89 -2.01
CA VAL A 158 -8.64 -0.79 -3.42
C VAL A 158 -10.15 -1.00 -3.54
N LEU A 159 -10.87 0.03 -3.98
CA LEU A 159 -12.31 -0.02 -4.21
C LEU A 159 -12.64 -0.57 -5.59
N SER A 160 -11.85 -0.19 -6.60
CA SER A 160 -11.98 -0.72 -7.95
C SER A 160 -10.65 -0.62 -8.71
N ALA A 161 -10.42 -1.54 -9.63
CA ALA A 161 -9.30 -1.50 -10.55
C ALA A 161 -9.72 -2.04 -11.92
N ALA A 162 -9.55 -1.23 -12.98
CA ALA A 162 -9.68 -1.65 -14.36
C ALA A 162 -8.30 -1.70 -15.02
N GLY A 163 -8.06 -2.68 -15.89
CA GLY A 163 -6.74 -2.87 -16.52
C GLY A 163 -5.66 -3.30 -15.52
N THR A 164 -4.38 -3.18 -15.89
CA THR A 164 -3.27 -3.47 -14.98
C THR A 164 -2.70 -2.16 -14.45
N ASN A 165 -2.85 -1.93 -13.15
CA ASN A 165 -2.28 -0.79 -12.46
C ASN A 165 -0.99 -1.21 -11.74
N ILE A 166 -0.08 -0.26 -11.58
CA ILE A 166 1.11 -0.40 -10.75
C ILE A 166 1.10 0.77 -9.77
N LEU A 167 1.05 0.41 -8.49
CA LEU A 167 1.25 1.33 -7.38
C LEU A 167 2.72 1.28 -6.98
N ARG A 168 3.39 2.44 -6.95
CA ARG A 168 4.76 2.56 -6.45
C ARG A 168 4.76 3.36 -5.17
N PHE A 169 5.16 2.75 -4.07
CA PHE A 169 5.46 3.44 -2.84
C PHE A 169 6.94 3.78 -2.82
N THR A 170 7.29 5.03 -2.49
CA THR A 170 8.68 5.41 -2.19
C THR A 170 8.71 6.17 -0.88
N VAL A 171 9.51 5.66 0.06
CA VAL A 171 9.69 6.22 1.40
C VAL A 171 11.08 6.82 1.48
N PHE A 172 11.18 8.01 2.06
CA PHE A 172 12.42 8.74 2.25
C PHE A 172 12.65 8.97 3.74
N THR A 173 13.85 8.67 4.22
CA THR A 173 14.38 9.23 5.48
C THR A 173 15.16 10.50 5.20
N SER A 174 15.82 10.55 4.03
CA SER A 174 16.52 11.73 3.52
C SER A 174 16.74 11.59 2.01
N ALA A 175 17.35 12.59 1.38
CA ALA A 175 17.72 12.53 -0.04
C ALA A 175 18.67 11.37 -0.42
N LEU A 176 19.39 10.80 0.56
CA LEU A 176 20.35 9.70 0.36
C LEU A 176 19.85 8.34 0.87
N LEU A 177 18.76 8.33 1.63
CA LEU A 177 18.19 7.14 2.26
C LEU A 177 16.73 7.00 1.85
N ALA A 178 16.47 6.12 0.88
CA ALA A 178 15.15 5.91 0.32
C ALA A 178 14.95 4.45 -0.08
N SER A 179 13.73 3.96 0.09
CA SER A 179 13.31 2.64 -0.35
C SER A 179 12.02 2.72 -1.18
N TYR A 180 11.83 1.78 -2.08
CA TYR A 180 10.60 1.70 -2.88
C TYR A 180 10.08 0.27 -3.00
N LEU A 181 8.78 0.16 -3.30
CA LEU A 181 8.10 -1.09 -3.62
C LEU A 181 7.09 -0.85 -4.74
N ASP A 182 7.12 -1.72 -5.75
CA ASP A 182 6.10 -1.78 -6.80
C ASP A 182 5.10 -2.90 -6.50
N VAL A 183 3.82 -2.56 -6.50
CA VAL A 183 2.73 -3.52 -6.40
C VAL A 183 1.90 -3.47 -7.66
N VAL A 184 1.78 -4.63 -8.31
CA VAL A 184 0.85 -4.79 -9.43
C VAL A 184 -0.55 -5.01 -8.85
N VAL A 185 -1.50 -4.19 -9.27
CA VAL A 185 -2.93 -4.31 -8.94
C VAL A 185 -3.66 -4.80 -10.20
N PRO A 186 -4.02 -6.09 -10.28
CA PRO A 186 -4.73 -6.65 -11.42
C PRO A 186 -6.13 -6.07 -11.63
N ASN A 187 -6.66 -6.29 -12.83
CA ASN A 187 -8.03 -5.94 -13.18
C ASN A 187 -9.03 -6.69 -12.27
N GLY A 188 -10.00 -5.95 -11.73
CA GLY A 188 -11.04 -6.47 -10.84
C GLY A 188 -10.58 -6.68 -9.39
N THR A 189 -9.38 -6.24 -9.01
CA THR A 189 -8.96 -6.25 -7.61
C THR A 189 -9.85 -5.34 -6.77
N MET A 190 -10.30 -5.86 -5.63
CA MET A 190 -11.02 -5.15 -4.59
C MET A 190 -10.56 -5.65 -3.22
N GLY A 191 -10.47 -4.75 -2.24
CA GLY A 191 -10.04 -5.04 -0.87
C GLY A 191 -8.66 -4.46 -0.53
N SER A 192 -8.18 -4.78 0.67
CA SER A 192 -6.93 -4.22 1.19
C SER A 192 -5.70 -4.88 0.56
N VAL A 193 -4.75 -4.05 0.16
CA VAL A 193 -3.42 -4.42 -0.29
C VAL A 193 -2.43 -4.05 0.81
N PHE A 194 -1.71 -5.04 1.33
CA PHE A 194 -0.70 -4.84 2.37
C PHE A 194 0.70 -4.81 1.74
N LEU A 195 1.47 -3.79 2.09
CA LEU A 195 2.84 -3.57 1.63
C LEU A 195 3.80 -3.64 2.82
N GLN A 196 4.39 -4.82 3.05
CA GLN A 196 5.29 -5.03 4.19
C GLN A 196 6.58 -4.23 4.01
N TYR A 197 7.09 -3.63 5.10
CA TYR A 197 8.30 -2.81 5.07
C TYR A 197 9.53 -3.62 4.63
N ASP A 198 9.58 -4.92 4.95
CA ASP A 198 10.66 -5.83 4.55
C ASP A 198 10.72 -6.10 3.03
N ASP A 199 9.63 -5.86 2.29
CA ASP A 199 9.59 -6.01 0.83
C ASP A 199 10.19 -4.80 0.09
N PHE A 200 10.40 -3.68 0.78
CA PHE A 200 10.95 -2.48 0.18
C PHE A 200 12.45 -2.63 -0.10
N VAL A 201 12.86 -2.16 -1.28
CA VAL A 201 14.26 -2.21 -1.73
C VAL A 201 14.84 -0.81 -1.88
N VAL A 202 16.16 -0.68 -1.76
CA VAL A 202 16.85 0.61 -1.89
C VAL A 202 16.50 1.28 -3.22
N ALA A 203 16.04 2.54 -3.17
CA ALA A 203 15.73 3.36 -4.33
C ALA A 203 16.99 3.94 -4.99
N SER A 204 17.97 3.07 -5.29
CA SER A 204 19.23 3.43 -5.99
C SER A 204 18.98 4.12 -7.34
N HIS A 205 17.78 3.88 -7.89
CA HIS A 205 17.27 4.50 -9.08
C HIS A 205 17.13 6.03 -8.97
N LEU A 206 16.96 6.55 -7.75
CA LEU A 206 16.91 7.97 -7.40
C LEU A 206 18.25 8.51 -6.89
N GLY A 207 19.32 7.70 -6.95
CA GLY A 207 20.62 8.03 -6.37
C GLY A 207 20.72 7.78 -4.87
N ALA A 208 19.76 7.08 -4.25
CA ALA A 208 19.86 6.67 -2.85
C ALA A 208 21.05 5.73 -2.64
N THR A 209 21.79 5.95 -1.55
CA THR A 209 22.96 5.15 -1.16
C THR A 209 22.65 4.14 -0.04
N GLY A 210 21.44 4.19 0.52
CA GLY A 210 20.96 3.27 1.55
C GLY A 210 19.43 3.19 1.58
N ALA A 211 18.91 2.21 2.31
CA ALA A 211 17.48 2.03 2.54
C ALA A 211 16.91 3.15 3.42
N ALA A 212 15.62 3.44 3.27
CA ALA A 212 14.87 4.23 4.22
C ALA A 212 14.78 3.51 5.58
N ASP A 213 14.71 4.31 6.64
CA ASP A 213 14.37 3.93 8.00
C ASP A 213 12.91 4.32 8.26
N PHE A 214 12.03 3.31 8.36
CA PHE A 214 10.60 3.51 8.57
C PHE A 214 10.27 4.06 9.96
N SER A 215 11.23 4.05 10.90
CA SER A 215 11.07 4.72 12.21
C SER A 215 11.43 6.21 12.18
N ASN A 216 11.90 6.70 11.03
CA ASN A 216 12.35 8.08 10.84
C ASN A 216 12.05 8.51 9.39
N VAL A 217 10.76 8.62 9.05
CA VAL A 217 10.30 8.98 7.71
C VAL A 217 10.29 10.50 7.56
N GLY A 218 10.99 10.98 6.54
CA GLY A 218 11.04 12.38 6.13
C GLY A 218 10.09 12.73 4.98
N ALA A 219 9.75 11.78 4.11
CA ALA A 219 8.70 11.94 3.10
C ALA A 219 8.16 10.59 2.59
N LEU A 220 6.97 10.60 2.00
CA LEU A 220 6.33 9.49 1.30
C LEU A 220 5.81 9.95 -0.06
N THR A 221 5.93 9.10 -1.07
CA THR A 221 5.25 9.28 -2.36
C THR A 221 4.52 8.01 -2.79
N VAL A 222 3.38 8.19 -3.45
CA VAL A 222 2.58 7.11 -4.03
C VAL A 222 2.34 7.40 -5.50
N GLY A 223 3.00 6.63 -6.36
CA GLY A 223 2.90 6.74 -7.81
C GLY A 223 1.88 5.76 -8.39
N PHE A 224 1.04 6.25 -9.31
CA PHE A 224 0.02 5.48 -10.02
C PHE A 224 0.37 5.42 -11.49
N THR A 225 0.66 4.21 -11.99
CA THR A 225 0.88 3.95 -13.41
C THR A 225 0.07 2.74 -13.86
N GLY A 226 0.08 2.43 -15.15
CA GLY A 226 -0.63 1.26 -15.65
C GLY A 226 -0.60 1.17 -17.17
N THR A 227 -1.29 0.16 -17.68
CA THR A 227 -1.55 0.02 -19.12
C THR A 227 -2.39 1.20 -19.64
N ALA A 228 -2.54 1.29 -20.96
CA ALA A 228 -3.64 2.08 -21.51
C ALA A 228 -4.96 1.60 -20.88
N ASP A 229 -5.84 2.54 -20.56
CA ASP A 229 -7.20 2.27 -20.06
C ASP A 229 -7.21 1.70 -18.63
N ALA A 230 -6.08 1.76 -17.94
CA ALA A 230 -6.00 1.37 -16.54
C ALA A 230 -6.68 2.45 -15.68
N ASP A 231 -7.65 2.05 -14.86
CA ASP A 231 -8.30 2.89 -13.87
C ASP A 231 -8.09 2.28 -12.50
N ILE A 232 -7.95 3.10 -11.47
CA ILE A 232 -7.90 2.63 -10.09
C ILE A 232 -8.58 3.63 -9.17
N GLU A 233 -9.31 3.11 -8.21
CA GLU A 233 -9.91 3.85 -7.12
C GLU A 233 -9.47 3.23 -5.81
N ILE A 234 -8.87 4.05 -4.96
CA ILE A 234 -8.49 3.70 -3.60
C ILE A 234 -9.28 4.54 -2.61
N ASN A 235 -9.34 4.08 -1.38
CA ASN A 235 -9.81 4.84 -0.24
C ASN A 235 -8.62 5.08 0.69
N LEU A 236 -8.66 4.51 1.88
CA LEU A 236 -7.80 4.79 3.00
C LEU A 236 -6.34 4.42 2.69
N LEU A 237 -5.45 5.33 3.05
CA LEU A 237 -4.02 5.07 3.11
C LEU A 237 -3.55 5.22 4.56
N GLU A 238 -2.98 4.16 5.12
CA GLU A 238 -2.54 4.11 6.52
C GLU A 238 -1.39 3.12 6.74
N THR A 239 -0.74 3.21 7.89
CA THR A 239 0.12 2.14 8.42
C THR A 239 -0.72 1.09 9.14
N ALA A 240 -0.32 -0.17 9.13
CA ALA A 240 -1.00 -1.22 9.88
C ALA A 240 -0.02 -2.24 10.47
N VAL A 241 -0.56 -3.14 11.29
CA VAL A 241 0.11 -4.39 11.67
C VAL A 241 -0.29 -5.44 10.65
N PHE A 242 0.68 -6.04 9.97
CA PHE A 242 0.44 -7.26 9.23
C PHE A 242 0.11 -8.35 10.23
N VAL A 243 -1.15 -8.79 10.23
CA VAL A 243 -1.58 -9.94 11.02
C VAL A 243 -1.55 -11.14 10.08
N PRO A 244 -0.53 -12.03 10.16
CA PRO A 244 -0.58 -13.29 9.42
C PRO A 244 -1.90 -13.96 9.76
N GLU A 245 -2.62 -14.47 8.74
CA GLU A 245 -3.86 -15.21 8.96
C GLU A 245 -3.62 -16.18 10.11
N PRO A 246 -4.40 -16.07 11.20
CA PRO A 246 -3.99 -16.68 12.44
C PRO A 246 -3.90 -18.17 12.18
N THR A 247 -2.73 -18.74 12.43
CA THR A 247 -2.50 -20.18 12.23
C THR A 247 -3.52 -21.01 13.01
N SER A 248 -4.18 -20.42 14.01
CA SER A 248 -5.34 -20.96 14.71
C SER A 248 -6.54 -21.27 13.79
N LEU A 249 -6.82 -20.49 12.74
CA LEU A 249 -7.90 -20.76 11.76
C LEU A 249 -7.58 -22.01 10.95
N THR A 250 -6.33 -22.11 10.51
CA THR A 250 -5.80 -23.31 9.85
C THR A 250 -5.83 -24.52 10.79
N MET A 251 -5.41 -24.35 12.05
CA MET A 251 -5.45 -25.40 13.07
C MET A 251 -6.89 -25.83 13.42
N LEU A 252 -7.84 -24.89 13.45
CA LEU A 252 -9.26 -25.16 13.65
C LEU A 252 -9.82 -25.97 12.47
N GLY A 253 -9.44 -25.61 11.25
CA GLY A 253 -9.74 -26.37 10.03
C GLY A 253 -9.21 -27.80 10.11
N PHE A 254 -7.92 -27.98 10.45
CA PHE A 254 -7.34 -29.31 10.62
C PHE A 254 -7.97 -30.10 11.77
N GLY A 255 -8.30 -29.44 12.88
CA GLY A 255 -8.99 -30.04 14.02
C GLY A 255 -10.38 -30.56 13.63
N ALA A 256 -11.16 -29.77 12.87
CA ALA A 256 -12.48 -30.17 12.38
C ALA A 256 -12.40 -31.37 11.42
N VAL A 257 -11.42 -31.36 10.49
CA VAL A 257 -11.18 -32.47 9.57
C VAL A 257 -10.77 -33.74 10.32
N ALA A 258 -9.86 -33.63 11.29
CA ALA A 258 -9.42 -34.75 12.12
C ALA A 258 -10.59 -35.36 12.91
N LEU A 259 -11.45 -34.53 13.51
CA LEU A 259 -12.62 -34.98 14.25
C LEU A 259 -13.66 -35.66 13.35
N ALA A 260 -13.92 -35.10 12.17
CA ALA A 260 -14.80 -35.73 11.16
C ALA A 260 -14.24 -37.09 10.70
N GLY A 261 -12.93 -37.16 10.44
CA GLY A 261 -12.22 -38.40 10.12
C GLY A 261 -12.31 -39.45 11.23
N TYR A 262 -12.20 -39.04 12.50
CA TYR A 262 -12.36 -39.94 13.64
C TYR A 262 -13.79 -40.50 13.73
N ARG A 263 -14.81 -39.66 13.48
CA ARG A 263 -16.22 -40.06 13.53
C ARG A 263 -16.58 -41.09 12.45
N THR A 264 -16.07 -40.92 11.23
CA THR A 264 -16.32 -41.88 10.12
C THR A 264 -15.65 -43.23 10.37
N ARG A 265 -14.43 -43.26 10.92
CA ARG A 265 -13.75 -44.50 11.32
C ARG A 265 -14.54 -45.27 12.38
N ARG A 266 -15.10 -44.57 13.38
CA ARG A 266 -15.97 -45.21 14.38
C ARG A 266 -17.22 -45.84 13.76
N ARG A 267 -17.87 -45.18 12.80
CA ARG A 267 -19.04 -45.74 12.10
C ARG A 267 -18.70 -47.00 11.30
N ARG A 268 -17.54 -47.03 10.64
CA ARG A 268 -17.09 -48.25 9.91
C ARG A 268 -16.83 -49.43 10.84
N LYS A 269 -16.26 -49.21 12.02
CA LYS A 269 -16.07 -50.28 13.02
C LYS A 269 -17.40 -50.83 13.54
N LEU A 270 -18.43 -49.99 13.67
CA LEU A 270 -19.76 -50.41 14.13
C LEU A 270 -20.59 -51.10 13.05
N ALA A 271 -20.34 -50.84 11.76
CA ALA A 271 -21.12 -51.43 10.67
C ALA A 271 -20.86 -52.95 10.46
N GLY A 272 -19.83 -53.52 11.09
CA GLY A 272 -19.45 -54.92 10.92
C GLY A 272 -18.98 -55.26 9.50
N PRO A 273 -18.24 -56.37 9.30
CA PRO A 273 -17.98 -56.87 7.96
C PRO A 273 -19.33 -57.23 7.31
N ALA A 274 -19.58 -56.72 6.10
CA ALA A 274 -20.71 -57.19 5.30
C ALA A 274 -20.59 -58.72 5.19
N GLY A 275 -21.59 -59.43 5.71
CA GLY A 275 -21.61 -60.89 5.68
C GLY A 275 -21.46 -61.41 4.23
N PRO A 276 -20.88 -62.59 4.03
CA PRO A 276 -20.68 -63.15 2.70
C PRO A 276 -22.02 -63.15 1.95
N GLY A 277 -22.05 -62.48 0.80
CA GLY A 277 -23.21 -62.50 -0.08
C GLY A 277 -23.54 -63.94 -0.51
N PRO A 278 -24.81 -64.25 -0.76
CA PRO A 278 -25.23 -65.59 -1.15
C PRO A 278 -24.48 -66.02 -2.40
N GLN A 279 -23.74 -67.13 -2.33
CA GLN A 279 -23.15 -67.77 -3.50
C GLN A 279 -24.26 -68.47 -4.28
N GLY A 280 -24.40 -68.13 -5.55
CA GLY A 280 -25.24 -68.80 -6.54
C GLY A 280 -24.38 -69.37 -7.66
#